data_AF-A0A838J990-F1
#
_entry.id   AF-A0A838J990-F1
#
_cell.length_a   1.000
_cell.length_b   1.000
_cell.length_c   1.000
_cell.angle_alpha   90.00
_cell.angle_beta   90.00
_cell.angle_gamma   90.00
#
_symmetry.space_group_name_H-M   'P 1'
#
loop_
_entity.id
_entity.type
_entity.pdbx_description
1 polymer ?
#
loop_
_entity_poly.entity_id
_entity_poly.type
_entity_poly.pdbx_seq_one_letter_code
_entity_poly.pdbx_strand_id
1 'polypeptide(L)'
;MPGKSQQGLLWPRLSLEQAVRSWFVLGQTAYPVECCSTAVFKAFIASVTPSDWSDSGCIGLLDQQTLDDLDRWFLLLSLATANIDLPLYESEASAKIALRAKSEGVACAVV
;
A
#
# COMPACT_ATOMS: atom_id res chain seq x y z
N MET A 1 36.88 7.43 -19.87
CA MET A 1 36.07 7.94 -18.74
C MET A 1 34.69 7.33 -18.87
N PRO A 2 34.28 6.39 -18.01
CA PRO A 2 32.94 5.81 -18.10
C PRO A 2 31.93 6.86 -17.65
N GLY A 3 31.02 7.22 -18.56
CA GLY A 3 29.87 8.06 -18.28
C GLY A 3 29.01 7.38 -17.23
N LYS A 4 28.74 8.08 -16.13
CA LYS A 4 27.77 7.65 -15.12
C LYS A 4 26.43 7.51 -15.83
N SER A 5 26.00 6.28 -16.08
CA SER A 5 24.60 5.98 -16.34
C SER A 5 23.82 6.49 -15.14
N GLN A 6 23.16 7.64 -15.28
CA GLN A 6 22.03 7.99 -14.45
C GLN A 6 20.96 6.94 -14.74
N GLN A 7 21.05 5.80 -14.06
CA GLN A 7 19.90 4.95 -13.83
C GLN A 7 18.98 5.79 -12.95
N GLY A 8 18.14 6.60 -13.59
CA GLY A 8 17.08 7.33 -12.92
C GLY A 8 16.31 6.29 -12.11
N LEU A 9 16.29 6.46 -10.79
CA LEU A 9 15.53 5.59 -9.91
C LEU A 9 14.14 5.46 -10.52
N LEU A 10 13.77 4.26 -10.97
CA LEU A 10 12.42 3.95 -11.40
C LEU A 10 11.61 3.86 -10.11
N TRP A 11 11.14 5.01 -9.62
CA TRP A 11 10.23 5.05 -8.48
C TRP A 11 8.99 4.25 -8.88
N PRO A 12 8.46 3.37 -8.02
CA PRO A 12 7.26 2.62 -8.36
C PRO A 12 6.14 3.62 -8.67
N ARG A 13 5.66 3.58 -9.93
CA ARG A 13 4.64 4.49 -10.47
C ARG A 13 3.26 4.11 -9.97
N LEU A 14 3.04 4.06 -8.65
CA LEU A 14 1.68 3.93 -8.13
C LEU A 14 0.96 5.25 -8.43
N SER A 15 0.17 5.28 -9.50
CA SER A 15 -0.61 6.46 -9.83
C SER A 15 -1.75 6.66 -8.83
N LEU A 16 -2.24 7.90 -8.70
CA LEU A 16 -3.40 8.19 -7.87
C LEU A 16 -4.61 7.33 -8.28
N GLU A 17 -4.88 7.22 -9.59
CA GLU A 17 -5.99 6.41 -10.12
C GLU A 17 -5.84 4.93 -9.75
N GLN A 18 -4.62 4.38 -9.84
CA GLN A 18 -4.34 3.00 -9.45
C GLN A 18 -4.55 2.80 -7.95
N ALA A 19 -4.03 3.71 -7.12
CA ALA A 19 -4.16 3.61 -5.68
C ALA A 19 -5.63 3.65 -5.23
N VAL A 20 -6.40 4.63 -5.71
CA VAL A 20 -7.80 4.83 -5.32
C VAL A 20 -8.66 3.61 -5.70
N ARG A 21 -8.45 3.06 -6.90
CA ARG A 21 -9.19 1.87 -7.37
C ARG A 21 -8.72 0.54 -6.80
N SER A 22 -7.58 0.54 -6.10
CA SER A 22 -7.03 -0.67 -5.53
C SER A 22 -7.84 -1.16 -4.33
N TRP A 23 -7.61 -2.42 -4.01
CA TRP A 23 -8.13 -3.12 -2.85
C TRP A 23 -6.98 -3.59 -1.99
N PHE A 24 -7.18 -3.65 -0.69
CA PHE A 24 -6.23 -4.25 0.24
C PHE A 24 -6.95 -5.25 1.14
N VAL A 25 -6.15 -6.04 1.86
CA VAL A 25 -6.65 -7.04 2.79
C VAL A 25 -6.20 -6.66 4.19
N LEU A 26 -7.15 -6.64 5.13
CA LEU A 26 -6.88 -6.50 6.55
C LEU A 26 -7.62 -7.59 7.31
N GLY A 27 -6.89 -8.43 8.04
CA GLY A 27 -7.45 -9.62 8.68
C GLY A 27 -8.01 -10.60 7.65
N GLN A 28 -9.32 -10.85 7.70
CA GLN A 28 -10.04 -11.78 6.81
C GLN A 28 -11.00 -11.05 5.86
N THR A 29 -10.79 -9.76 5.63
CA THR A 29 -11.70 -8.92 4.85
C THR A 29 -10.92 -8.10 3.82
N ALA A 30 -11.49 -7.99 2.62
CA ALA A 30 -11.00 -7.14 1.55
C ALA A 30 -11.71 -5.78 1.61
N TYR A 31 -10.93 -4.71 1.48
CA TYR A 31 -11.43 -3.34 1.55
C TYR A 31 -10.98 -2.55 0.33
N PRO A 32 -11.86 -1.72 -0.27
CA PRO A 32 -11.46 -0.78 -1.30
C PRO A 32 -10.67 0.38 -0.68
N VAL A 33 -9.62 0.87 -1.34
CA VAL A 33 -8.84 2.01 -0.87
C VAL A 33 -9.71 3.27 -0.79
N GLU A 34 -10.48 3.59 -1.83
CA GLU A 34 -11.36 4.77 -1.89
C GLU A 34 -12.43 4.77 -0.78
N CYS A 35 -13.21 3.68 -0.66
CA CYS A 35 -14.42 3.70 0.16
C CYS A 35 -14.26 3.17 1.59
N CYS A 36 -13.09 2.67 1.98
CA CYS A 36 -12.89 2.22 3.36
C CYS A 36 -12.86 3.38 4.36
N SER A 37 -13.14 3.09 5.63
CA SER A 37 -13.03 4.10 6.69
C SER A 37 -11.57 4.43 6.97
N THR A 38 -11.30 5.67 7.38
CA THR A 38 -9.96 6.13 7.77
C THR A 38 -9.34 5.21 8.83
N ALA A 39 -10.11 4.73 9.80
CA ALA A 39 -9.62 3.81 10.84
C ALA A 39 -9.14 2.47 10.24
N VAL A 40 -9.89 1.90 9.30
CA VAL A 40 -9.51 0.65 8.63
C VAL A 40 -8.27 0.85 7.76
N PHE A 41 -8.22 1.95 7.00
CA PHE A 41 -7.05 2.26 6.19
C PHE A 41 -5.79 2.43 7.04
N LYS A 42 -5.86 3.17 8.15
CA LYS A 42 -4.73 3.35 9.06
C LYS A 42 -4.28 2.05 9.71
N ALA A 43 -5.21 1.18 10.08
CA ALA A 43 -4.88 -0.14 10.61
C ALA A 43 -4.15 -1.00 9.57
N PHE A 44 -4.52 -0.89 8.29
CA PHE A 44 -3.78 -1.51 7.20
C PHE A 44 -2.36 -0.95 7.07
N ILE A 45 -2.21 0.38 7.01
CA ILE A 45 -0.89 1.03 6.97
C ILE A 45 -0.02 0.54 8.14
N ALA A 46 -0.53 0.59 9.36
CA ALA A 46 0.19 0.10 10.55
C ALA A 46 0.58 -1.39 10.48
N SER A 47 -0.19 -2.21 9.76
CA SER A 47 0.10 -3.65 9.61
C SER A 47 1.23 -3.96 8.61
N VAL A 48 1.50 -3.06 7.67
CA VAL A 48 2.54 -3.22 6.64
C VAL A 48 3.78 -2.37 6.93
N THR A 49 3.63 -1.33 7.74
CA THR A 49 4.71 -0.41 8.12
C THR A 49 5.67 -1.06 9.12
N PRO A 50 6.98 -1.12 8.82
CA PRO A 50 8.01 -1.53 9.77
C PRO A 50 8.10 -0.59 10.97
N SER A 51 8.46 -1.11 12.15
CA SER A 51 8.55 -0.31 13.39
C SER A 51 9.60 0.79 13.36
N ASP A 52 10.61 0.67 12.50
CA ASP A 52 11.70 1.61 12.29
C ASP A 52 11.42 2.61 11.15
N TRP A 53 10.27 2.51 10.49
CA TRP A 53 9.87 3.46 9.46
C TRP A 53 9.51 4.81 10.07
N SER A 54 10.25 5.85 9.65
CA SER A 54 10.11 7.20 10.20
C SER A 54 10.01 8.23 9.08
N ASP A 55 8.83 8.32 8.46
CA ASP A 55 8.49 9.42 7.54
C ASP A 55 7.64 10.45 8.28
N SER A 56 8.20 11.62 8.56
CA SER A 56 7.52 12.68 9.33
C SER A 56 6.27 13.22 8.64
N GLY A 57 6.23 13.23 7.30
CA GLY A 57 5.06 13.66 6.55
C GLY A 57 3.92 12.65 6.70
N CYS A 58 4.25 11.37 6.62
CA CYS A 58 3.28 10.29 6.79
C CYS A 58 2.77 10.17 8.23
N ILE A 59 3.63 10.36 9.23
CA ILE A 59 3.23 10.37 10.65
C ILE A 59 2.18 11.45 10.88
N GLY A 60 2.37 12.66 10.33
CA GLY A 60 1.39 13.74 10.42
C GLY A 60 0.03 13.41 9.79
N LEU A 61 0.02 12.68 8.67
CA LEU A 61 -1.23 12.19 8.07
C LEU A 61 -1.89 11.12 8.95
N LEU A 62 -1.11 10.20 9.51
CA LEU A 62 -1.61 9.14 10.39
C LEU A 62 -2.24 9.66 11.69
N ASP A 63 -1.97 10.90 12.09
CA ASP A 63 -2.61 11.56 13.24
C ASP A 63 -3.95 12.25 12.90
N GLN A 64 -4.27 12.47 11.62
CA GLN A 64 -5.48 13.20 11.22
C GLN A 64 -6.77 12.41 11.46
N GLN A 65 -7.90 13.05 11.78
CA GLN A 65 -9.15 12.31 12.02
C GLN A 65 -9.69 11.66 10.74
N THR A 66 -9.50 12.30 9.59
CA THR A 66 -9.96 11.86 8.27
C THR A 66 -8.80 11.83 7.29
N LEU A 67 -8.90 11.00 6.26
CA LEU A 67 -7.94 10.93 5.17
C LEU A 67 -8.71 10.96 3.85
N ASP A 68 -8.39 11.92 3.00
CA ASP A 68 -8.91 11.98 1.64
C ASP A 68 -8.12 11.06 0.68
N ASP A 69 -8.51 11.03 -0.59
CA ASP A 69 -7.88 10.16 -1.59
C ASP A 69 -6.42 10.50 -1.84
N LEU A 70 -6.05 11.78 -1.74
CA LEU A 70 -4.70 12.26 -1.97
C LEU A 70 -3.81 11.88 -0.79
N ASP A 71 -4.30 12.02 0.45
CA ASP A 71 -3.60 11.57 1.65
C ASP A 71 -3.34 10.06 1.62
N ARG A 72 -4.36 9.27 1.25
CA ARG A 72 -4.25 7.80 1.15
C ARG A 72 -3.23 7.42 0.09
N TRP A 73 -3.28 8.06 -1.08
CA TRP A 73 -2.30 7.83 -2.13
C TRP A 73 -0.88 8.21 -1.70
N PHE A 74 -0.71 9.34 -1.02
CA PHE A 74 0.59 9.79 -0.54
C PHE A 74 1.20 8.81 0.48
N LEU A 75 0.38 8.29 1.40
CA LEU A 75 0.81 7.26 2.35
C LEU A 75 1.29 5.99 1.63
N LEU A 76 0.52 5.49 0.66
CA LEU A 76 0.90 4.31 -0.12
C LEU A 76 2.16 4.56 -0.95
N LEU A 77 2.25 5.72 -1.60
CA LEU A 77 3.43 6.09 -2.40
C LEU A 77 4.69 6.16 -1.53
N SER A 78 4.58 6.70 -0.32
CA SER A 78 5.71 6.82 0.61
C SER A 78 6.21 5.47 1.08
N LEU A 79 5.30 4.53 1.39
CA LEU A 79 5.65 3.15 1.71
C LEU A 79 6.30 2.43 0.52
N ALA A 80 5.73 2.57 -0.68
CA ALA A 80 6.31 1.98 -1.89
C ALA A 80 7.72 2.53 -2.18
N THR A 81 7.92 3.83 -1.97
CA THR A 81 9.24 4.49 -2.12
C THR A 81 10.25 4.00 -1.10
N ALA A 82 9.80 3.58 0.08
CA ALA A 82 10.62 2.93 1.11
C ALA A 82 10.89 1.44 0.82
N ASN A 83 10.50 0.91 -0.36
CA ASN A 83 10.57 -0.51 -0.73
C ASN A 83 9.80 -1.44 0.21
N ILE A 84 8.74 -0.93 0.85
CA ILE A 84 7.82 -1.74 1.64
C ILE A 84 6.84 -2.40 0.68
N ASP A 85 6.69 -3.72 0.80
CA ASP A 85 5.75 -4.48 -0.02
C ASP A 85 4.31 -4.12 0.34
N LEU A 86 3.55 -3.68 -0.66
CA LEU A 86 2.17 -3.25 -0.50
C LEU A 86 1.25 -4.26 -1.21
N PRO A 87 0.52 -5.10 -0.46
CA PRO A 87 -0.40 -6.05 -1.05
C PRO A 87 -1.69 -5.35 -1.51
N LEU A 88 -1.57 -4.57 -2.59
CA LEU A 88 -2.65 -3.93 -3.31
C LEU A 88 -3.12 -4.82 -4.46
N TYR A 89 -4.42 -4.87 -4.67
CA TYR A 89 -5.07 -5.72 -5.67
C TYR A 89 -5.98 -4.88 -6.56
N GLU A 90 -6.03 -5.17 -7.85
CA GLU A 90 -6.83 -4.40 -8.82
C GLU A 90 -8.35 -4.56 -8.63
N SER A 91 -8.78 -5.60 -7.89
CA SER A 91 -10.19 -5.88 -7.65
C SER A 91 -10.43 -6.60 -6.31
N GLU A 92 -11.68 -6.54 -5.84
CA GLU A 92 -12.14 -7.32 -4.68
C GLU A 92 -11.94 -8.83 -4.89
N ALA A 93 -12.19 -9.32 -6.10
CA ALA A 93 -12.05 -10.74 -6.44
C ALA A 93 -10.59 -11.21 -6.26
N SER A 94 -9.62 -10.45 -6.78
CA SER A 94 -8.19 -10.73 -6.57
C SER A 94 -7.78 -10.67 -5.10
N ALA A 95 -8.28 -9.69 -4.33
CA ALA A 95 -8.01 -9.60 -2.89
C ALA A 95 -8.56 -10.82 -2.13
N LYS A 96 -9.77 -11.28 -2.49
CA LYS A 96 -10.38 -12.50 -1.91
C LYS A 96 -9.65 -13.77 -2.29
N ILE A 97 -9.09 -13.86 -3.50
CA ILE A 97 -8.25 -14.99 -3.90
C ILE A 97 -6.99 -15.02 -3.03
N ALA A 98 -6.32 -13.88 -2.84
CA ALA A 98 -5.15 -13.79 -1.98
C ALA A 98 -5.45 -14.13 -0.51
N LEU A 99 -6.62 -13.74 0.00
CA LEU A 99 -7.13 -14.15 1.32
C LEU A 99 -7.23 -15.67 1.47
N ARG A 100 -7.82 -16.33 0.46
CA ARG A 100 -7.95 -17.79 0.45
C ARG A 100 -6.58 -18.47 0.42
N ALA A 101 -5.69 -18.00 -0.46
CA ALA A 101 -4.32 -18.52 -0.55
C ALA A 101 -3.55 -18.40 0.77
N LYS A 102 -3.68 -17.26 1.48
CA LYS A 102 -3.09 -17.06 2.81
C LYS A 102 -3.66 -18.02 3.87
N SER A 103 -4.99 -18.22 3.86
CA SER A 103 -5.66 -19.12 4.81
C SER A 103 -5.38 -20.60 4.55
N GLU A 104 -5.05 -20.96 3.31
CA GLU A 104 -4.71 -22.33 2.89
C GLU A 104 -3.21 -22.66 3.03
N GLY A 105 -2.38 -21.71 3.48
CA GLY A 105 -0.94 -21.90 3.63
C GLY A 105 -0.19 -22.00 2.29
N VAL A 106 -0.82 -21.58 1.19
CA VAL A 106 -0.20 -21.57 -0.13
C VAL A 106 0.48 -20.21 -0.31
N ALA A 107 1.76 -20.14 0.03
CA ALA A 107 2.64 -19.05 -0.36
C ALA A 107 2.79 -19.06 -1.90
N CYS A 108 1.80 -18.50 -2.61
CA CYS A 108 1.99 -18.10 -3.99
C CYS A 108 2.86 -16.85 -3.99
N ALA A 109 4.18 -17.06 -4.01
CA ALA A 109 5.13 -16.06 -4.47
C ALA A 109 4.71 -15.67 -5.90
N VAL A 110 4.30 -14.42 -6.09
CA VAL A 110 4.11 -13.84 -7.42
C VAL A 110 5.37 -13.03 -7.73
N VAL A 111 5.92 -13.33 -8.91
CA VAL A 111 7.17 -12.86 -9.52
C VAL A 111 7.21 -11.34 -9.67
#